data_AF-A0A7V4ZFL9-F1
#
_entry.id   AF-A0A7V4ZFL9-F1
#
_cell.length_a   1.000
_cell.length_b   1.000
_cell.length_c   1.000
_cell.angle_alpha   90.00
_cell.angle_beta   90.00
_cell.angle_gamma   90.00
#
_symmetry.space_group_name_H-M   'P 1'
#
loop_
_entity.id
_entity.type
_entity.pdbx_description
1 polymer ?
#
loop_
_entity_poly.entity_id
_entity_poly.type
_entity_poly.pdbx_seq_one_letter_code
_entity_poly.pdbx_strand_id
1 'polypeptide(L)'
;MEIRSLTCFVDLAYPFQPAQWEAIARFASAARRAFADAGYRVQSIRLATQPFPEFAAGVEAFSLADVAVEVEAAAREAGVDYVSLGPAPGVQRAFGW
;
A
#
# COMPACT_ATOMS: atom_id res chain seq x y z
N MET A 1 15.48 -17.34 -12.25
CA MET A 1 15.69 -16.52 -11.03
C MET A 1 14.36 -15.89 -10.65
N GLU A 2 14.03 -15.74 -9.37
CA GLU A 2 12.73 -15.22 -8.90
C GLU A 2 12.91 -13.92 -8.13
N ILE A 3 12.04 -12.95 -8.39
CA ILE A 3 11.93 -11.72 -7.61
C ILE A 3 10.95 -11.98 -6.48
N ARG A 4 11.45 -12.06 -5.24
CA ARG A 4 10.63 -12.29 -4.04
C ARG A 4 9.58 -11.20 -3.85
N SER A 5 9.95 -9.95 -4.10
CA SER A 5 9.03 -8.82 -3.98
C SER A 5 9.46 -7.65 -4.84
N LEU A 6 8.50 -7.03 -5.51
CA LEU A 6 8.61 -5.71 -6.12
C LEU A 6 7.79 -4.73 -5.30
N THR A 7 8.41 -3.67 -4.76
CA THR A 7 7.70 -2.70 -3.91
C THR A 7 7.54 -1.37 -4.65
N CYS A 8 6.29 -0.91 -4.74
CA CYS A 8 5.89 0.37 -5.29
C CYS A 8 5.72 1.37 -4.14
N PHE A 9 6.35 2.54 -4.25
CA PHE A 9 6.17 3.62 -3.28
C PHE A 9 5.17 4.62 -3.84
N VAL A 10 4.13 4.93 -3.06
CA VAL A 10 3.05 5.83 -3.48
C VAL A 10 2.62 6.71 -2.33
N ASP A 11 2.51 8.01 -2.60
CA ASP A 11 1.84 8.93 -1.69
C ASP A 11 0.32 8.83 -1.92
N LEU A 12 -0.37 8.14 -1.01
CA LEU A 12 -1.82 7.99 -1.06
C LEU A 12 -2.54 9.26 -0.61
N ALA A 13 -3.72 9.51 -1.19
CA ALA A 13 -4.66 10.52 -0.71
C ALA A 13 -5.94 9.85 -0.18
N TYR A 14 -6.51 10.39 0.90
CA TYR A 14 -7.83 10.00 1.41
C TYR A 14 -8.78 11.21 1.43
N PRO A 15 -10.03 11.10 0.93
CA PRO A 15 -10.64 9.92 0.30
C PRO A 15 -9.99 9.50 -1.01
N PHE A 16 -9.97 8.19 -1.27
CA PHE A 16 -9.25 7.62 -2.41
C PHE A 16 -9.80 8.12 -3.75
N GLN A 17 -8.87 8.44 -4.65
CA GLN A 17 -9.21 8.85 -6.01
C GLN A 17 -9.13 7.62 -6.93
N PRO A 18 -10.20 7.26 -7.68
CA PRO A 18 -10.18 6.11 -8.58
C PRO A 18 -9.01 6.11 -9.57
N ALA A 19 -8.63 7.29 -10.06
CA ALA A 19 -7.51 7.46 -10.99
C ALA A 19 -6.15 7.05 -10.39
N GLN A 20 -5.95 7.23 -9.08
CA GLN A 20 -4.71 6.84 -8.41
C GLN A 20 -4.59 5.30 -8.37
N TRP A 21 -5.68 4.61 -8.02
CA TRP A 21 -5.72 3.14 -8.02
C TRP A 21 -5.62 2.54 -9.42
N GLU A 22 -6.22 3.18 -10.42
CA GLU A 22 -6.05 2.77 -11.81
C GLU A 22 -4.58 2.87 -12.26
N ALA A 23 -3.88 3.92 -11.85
CA ALA A 23 -2.45 4.06 -12.14
C ALA A 23 -1.61 2.97 -11.45
N ILE A 24 -1.90 2.66 -10.19
CA ILE A 24 -1.26 1.56 -9.44
C ILE A 24 -1.49 0.22 -10.16
N ALA A 25 -2.73 -0.06 -10.58
CA ALA A 25 -3.10 -1.29 -11.27
C ALA A 25 -2.37 -1.45 -12.61
N ARG A 26 -2.34 -0.37 -13.43
CA ARG A 26 -1.60 -0.37 -14.70
C ARG A 26 -0.12 -0.63 -14.47
N PHE A 27 0.47 0.00 -13.45
CA PHE A 27 1.87 -0.20 -13.11
C PHE A 27 2.14 -1.65 -12.65
N ALA A 28 1.35 -2.19 -11.72
CA ALA A 28 1.53 -3.54 -11.19
C ALA A 28 1.47 -4.59 -12.31
N SER A 29 0.48 -4.47 -13.21
CA SER A 29 0.34 -5.34 -14.38
C SER A 29 1.53 -5.22 -15.34
N ALA A 30 1.95 -4.00 -15.68
CA ALA A 30 3.07 -3.75 -16.56
C ALA A 30 4.39 -4.28 -16.00
N ALA A 31 4.66 -4.05 -14.71
CA ALA A 31 5.85 -4.53 -14.03
C ALA A 31 5.91 -6.07 -14.05
N ARG A 32 4.80 -6.75 -13.71
CA ARG A 32 4.75 -8.21 -13.72
C ARG A 32 5.05 -8.79 -15.10
N ARG A 33 4.49 -8.19 -16.16
CA ARG A 33 4.73 -8.60 -17.56
C ARG A 33 6.18 -8.36 -17.96
N ALA A 34 6.71 -7.17 -17.74
CA ALA A 34 8.07 -6.81 -18.13
C ALA A 34 9.12 -7.74 -17.50
N PHE A 35 8.98 -8.08 -16.21
CA PHE A 35 9.89 -9.01 -15.55
C PHE A 35 9.70 -10.46 -16.03
N ALA A 36 8.46 -10.89 -16.28
CA ALA A 36 8.18 -12.21 -16.83
C ALA A 36 8.79 -12.39 -18.22
N ASP A 37 8.66 -11.38 -19.09
CA ASP A 37 9.23 -11.37 -20.45
C ASP A 37 10.76 -11.40 -20.43
N ALA A 38 11.38 -10.85 -19.38
CA ALA A 38 12.81 -10.93 -19.12
C ALA A 38 13.27 -12.25 -18.44
N GLY A 39 12.36 -13.21 -18.21
CA GLY A 39 12.67 -14.50 -17.61
C GLY A 39 12.68 -14.53 -16.08
N TYR A 40 12.12 -13.50 -15.44
CA TYR A 40 11.99 -13.41 -13.97
C TYR A 40 10.53 -13.55 -13.54
N ARG A 41 10.24 -14.56 -12.72
CA ARG A 41 8.95 -14.65 -12.04
C ARG A 41 8.91 -13.64 -10.90
N VAL A 42 7.81 -12.89 -10.78
CA VAL A 42 7.54 -12.00 -9.63
C VAL A 42 6.60 -12.71 -8.66
N GLN A 43 7.08 -12.99 -7.45
CA GLN A 43 6.31 -13.67 -6.42
C GLN A 43 5.25 -12.74 -5.81
N SER A 44 5.62 -11.51 -5.49
CA SER A 44 4.71 -10.51 -4.90
C SER A 44 4.97 -9.10 -5.41
N ILE A 45 3.91 -8.33 -5.57
CA ILE A 45 3.92 -6.87 -5.73
C ILE A 45 3.41 -6.27 -4.43
N ARG A 46 4.14 -5.29 -3.90
CA ARG A 46 3.85 -4.63 -2.63
C ARG A 46 3.66 -3.15 -2.86
N LEU A 47 2.81 -2.52 -2.06
CA LEU A 47 2.68 -1.07 -1.98
C LEU A 47 3.23 -0.60 -0.63
N ALA A 48 3.97 0.50 -0.62
CA ALA A 48 4.38 1.19 0.59
C ALA A 48 3.97 2.66 0.47
N THR A 49 3.39 3.20 1.54
CA THR A 49 2.86 4.56 1.59
C THR A 49 3.64 5.42 2.59
N GLN A 50 3.37 6.73 2.58
CA GLN A 50 3.68 7.58 3.73
C GLN A 50 2.96 7.07 5.00
N PRO A 51 3.39 7.47 6.22
CA PRO A 51 2.68 7.16 7.46
C PRO A 51 1.19 7.45 7.36
N PHE A 52 0.34 6.50 7.75
CA PHE A 52 -1.11 6.68 7.62
C PHE A 52 -1.71 7.92 8.29
N PRO A 53 -1.16 8.47 9.39
CA PRO A 53 -1.66 9.72 9.94
C PRO A 53 -1.55 10.91 8.97
N GLU A 54 -0.65 10.86 7.99
CA GLU A 54 -0.44 11.94 7.04
C GLU A 54 -1.52 11.96 5.95
N PHE A 55 -1.85 10.79 5.37
CA PHE A 55 -2.85 10.74 4.29
C PHE A 55 -4.29 10.57 4.76
N ALA A 56 -4.50 9.98 5.93
CA ALA A 56 -5.81 9.88 6.59
C ALA A 56 -6.01 11.02 7.60
N ALA A 57 -5.33 12.16 7.40
CA ALA A 57 -5.46 13.32 8.27
C ALA A 57 -6.92 13.81 8.29
N GLY A 58 -7.52 13.84 9.47
CA GLY A 58 -8.93 14.23 9.66
C GLY A 58 -9.91 13.06 9.72
N VAL A 59 -9.45 11.81 9.54
CA VAL A 59 -10.24 10.63 9.88
C VAL A 59 -10.23 10.43 11.40
N GLU A 60 -11.41 10.19 11.96
CA GLU A 60 -11.55 9.88 13.38
C GLU A 60 -10.77 8.61 13.74
N ALA A 61 -10.15 8.59 14.92
CA ALA A 61 -9.24 7.52 15.31
C ALA A 61 -9.91 6.12 15.29
N PHE A 62 -11.20 6.05 15.63
CA PHE A 62 -11.97 4.80 15.62
C PHE A 62 -12.29 4.29 14.20
N SER A 63 -12.21 5.16 13.18
CA SER A 63 -12.46 4.83 11.77
C SER A 63 -11.19 4.51 10.98
N LEU A 64 -10.00 4.64 11.58
CA LEU A 64 -8.73 4.34 10.90
C LEU A 64 -8.59 2.88 10.47
N ALA A 65 -9.23 1.96 11.21
CA ALA A 65 -9.28 0.56 10.82
C ALA A 65 -10.08 0.36 9.52
N ASP A 66 -11.17 1.10 9.35
CA ASP A 66 -11.99 1.06 8.14
C ASP A 66 -11.20 1.57 6.93
N VAL A 67 -10.44 2.65 7.10
CA VAL A 67 -9.51 3.15 6.07
C VAL A 67 -8.51 2.06 5.66
N ALA A 68 -7.94 1.33 6.63
CA ALA A 68 -7.00 0.25 6.31
C ALA A 68 -7.66 -0.89 5.50
N VAL A 69 -8.91 -1.24 5.81
CA VAL A 69 -9.69 -2.24 5.07
C VAL A 69 -9.98 -1.77 3.65
N GLU A 70 -10.35 -0.49 3.48
CA GLU A 70 -10.57 0.10 2.16
C GLU A 70 -9.29 0.11 1.30
N VAL A 71 -8.14 0.47 1.90
CA VAL A 71 -6.84 0.41 1.22
C VAL A 71 -6.50 -1.02 0.79
N GLU A 72 -6.67 -2.00 1.67
CA GLU A 72 -6.40 -3.41 1.36
C GLU A 72 -7.27 -3.89 0.20
N ALA A 73 -8.57 -3.59 0.23
CA ALA A 73 -9.51 -3.96 -0.82
C ALA A 73 -9.10 -3.37 -2.18
N ALA A 74 -8.84 -2.06 -2.23
CA ALA A 74 -8.44 -1.37 -3.46
C ALA A 74 -7.07 -1.85 -3.97
N ALA A 75 -6.12 -2.12 -3.08
CA ALA A 75 -4.82 -2.66 -3.44
C ALA A 75 -4.93 -4.06 -4.07
N ARG A 76 -5.75 -4.94 -3.49
CA ARG A 76 -6.00 -6.27 -4.02
C ARG A 76 -6.65 -6.23 -5.40
N GLU A 77 -7.63 -5.34 -5.61
CA GLU A 77 -8.24 -5.10 -6.91
C GLU A 77 -7.23 -4.56 -7.94
N ALA A 78 -6.25 -3.76 -7.50
CA ALA A 78 -5.14 -3.28 -8.31
C ALA A 78 -4.02 -4.31 -8.55
N GLY A 79 -4.14 -5.55 -8.04
CA GLY A 79 -3.14 -6.60 -8.22
C GLY A 79 -1.90 -6.45 -7.33
N VAL A 80 -2.04 -5.75 -6.21
CA VAL A 80 -1.04 -5.63 -5.14
C VAL A 80 -1.31 -6.70 -4.08
N ASP A 81 -0.27 -7.41 -3.68
CA ASP A 81 -0.33 -8.56 -2.76
C ASP A 81 -0.16 -8.17 -1.28
N TYR A 82 0.39 -6.97 -1.00
CA TYR A 82 0.63 -6.48 0.35
C TYR A 82 0.73 -4.95 0.39
N VAL A 83 0.23 -4.31 1.45
CA VAL A 83 0.36 -2.87 1.68
C VAL A 83 1.05 -2.59 3.02
N SER A 84 2.06 -1.72 3.00
CA SER A 84 2.60 -1.07 4.18
C SER A 84 2.05 0.35 4.29
N LEU A 85 1.28 0.63 5.35
CA LEU A 85 0.66 1.93 5.63
C LEU A 85 1.61 2.92 6.34
N GLY A 86 2.91 2.61 6.34
CA GLY A 86 3.92 3.36 7.08
C GLY A 86 3.84 3.20 8.61
N PRO A 87 4.73 3.87 9.34
CA PRO A 87 4.78 3.79 10.80
C PRO A 87 3.55 4.40 11.46
N ALA A 88 3.06 3.75 12.51
CA ALA A 88 2.14 4.37 13.45
C ALA A 88 2.88 5.43 14.29
N PRO A 89 2.21 6.52 14.71
CA PRO A 89 2.80 7.44 15.64
C PRO A 89 3.15 6.69 16.94
N GLY A 90 4.35 6.93 17.46
CA GLY A 90 4.79 6.32 18.71
C GLY A 90 3.86 6.75 19.85
N VAL A 91 3.29 5.79 20.58
CA VAL A 91 2.71 6.07 21.88
C VAL A 91 3.86 6.06 22.88
N GLN A 92 4.27 7.24 23.37
CA GLN A 92 5.11 7.31 24.56
C GLN A 92 4.25 6.86 25.76
N ARG A 93 4.16 5.54 25.98
CA ARG A 93 3.62 5.03 27.24
C ARG A 93 4.69 5.28 28.30
N ALA A 94 4.45 6.26 29.17
CA ALA A 94 5.10 6.26 30.47
C ALA A 94 4.63 4.97 31.18
N PHE A 95 5.45 3.93 31.13
CA PHE A 95 5.26 2.76 31.98
C PHE A 95 5.57 3.21 33.41
N GLY A 96 4.55 3.76 34.08
CA GLY A 96 4.59 3.98 35.52
C GLY A 96 4.42 2.65 36.22
N TRP A 97 5.51 2.14 36.79
CA TRP A 97 5.49 1.18 37.89
C TRP A 97 5.54 1.96 39.20
#